data_AF-A0A2N5YKY7-F1
#
_entry.id   AF-A0A2N5YKY7-F1
#
_cell.length_a   1.000
_cell.length_b   1.000
_cell.length_c   1.000
_cell.angle_alpha   90.00
_cell.angle_beta   90.00
_cell.angle_gamma   90.00
#
_symmetry.space_group_name_H-M   'P 1'
#
loop_
_entity.id
_entity.type
_entity.pdbx_description
1 polymer ?
#
loop_
_entity_poly.entity_id
_entity_poly.type
_entity_poly.pdbx_seq_one_letter_code
_entity_poly.pdbx_strand_id
1 'polypeptide(L)'
;IPETALIITAVSFGIAVTTGLIINLFVKNKKFNAFKSYKFPLHEEECCKGSNTINLKENFRKISFPRAILIFGLLVFIFGLFSSQLGHHHQHDHLKAMPTVTNHEIHAQTNLHHDHAEAVAQTKETHHSDEDSKWNWINITFLITSGVALLIVILVPNHFLQEHLWGHVIKGHFLKIFLWTLGALAFISILMNYINLNEWVDNNKYFLLILAVLIGLIPESGPHLIFVTLFFNGSIPLGILLANSIVQDGHGSLPLFAESKKSFLVMKAINMLVGLIVGFLSLWMV
;
A
#
# COMPACT_ATOMS: atom_id res chain seq x y z
N ILE A 1 -0.38 -2.67 14.39
CA ILE A 1 -0.18 -2.08 13.03
C ILE A 1 0.44 -3.08 12.05
N PRO A 2 1.64 -3.66 12.27
CA PRO A 2 2.19 -4.69 11.36
C PRO A 2 1.33 -5.97 11.33
N GLU A 3 0.71 -6.32 12.45
CA GLU A 3 -0.14 -7.51 12.57
C GLU A 3 -1.32 -7.48 11.60
N THR A 4 -2.05 -6.36 11.50
CA THR A 4 -3.20 -6.24 10.60
C THR A 4 -2.78 -6.31 9.13
N ALA A 5 -1.62 -5.74 8.77
CA ALA A 5 -1.08 -5.84 7.42
C ALA A 5 -0.70 -7.29 7.07
N LEU A 6 -0.10 -8.02 8.01
CA LEU A 6 0.21 -9.45 7.84
C LEU A 6 -1.08 -10.28 7.70
N ILE A 7 -2.11 -10.00 8.50
CA ILE A 7 -3.41 -10.66 8.41
C ILE A 7 -4.04 -10.41 7.04
N ILE A 8 -4.13 -9.15 6.60
CA ILE A 8 -4.68 -8.80 5.27
C ILE A 8 -3.91 -9.52 4.17
N THR A 9 -2.58 -9.54 4.24
CA THR A 9 -1.73 -10.21 3.24
C THR A 9 -1.96 -11.71 3.21
N ALA A 10 -1.97 -12.37 4.37
CA ALA A 10 -2.17 -13.81 4.48
C ALA A 10 -3.57 -14.23 4.02
N VAL A 11 -4.60 -13.49 4.43
CA VAL A 11 -5.99 -13.71 4.02
C VAL A 11 -6.15 -13.51 2.51
N SER A 12 -5.61 -12.41 1.97
CA SER A 12 -5.66 -12.13 0.53
C SER A 12 -4.92 -13.19 -0.28
N PHE A 13 -3.78 -13.68 0.21
CA PHE A 13 -3.04 -14.78 -0.41
C PHE A 13 -3.87 -16.06 -0.44
N GLY A 14 -4.51 -16.43 0.67
CA GLY A 14 -5.38 -17.60 0.74
C GLY A 14 -6.58 -17.50 -0.22
N ILE A 15 -7.22 -16.32 -0.29
CA ILE A 15 -8.30 -16.04 -1.24
C ILE A 15 -7.81 -16.12 -2.69
N ALA A 16 -6.62 -15.60 -2.99
CA ALA A 16 -6.05 -15.65 -4.33
C ALA A 16 -5.78 -17.09 -4.78
N VAL A 17 -5.17 -17.92 -3.91
CA VAL A 17 -4.89 -19.33 -4.21
C VAL A 17 -6.19 -20.11 -4.41
N THR A 18 -7.15 -19.98 -3.49
CA THR A 18 -8.43 -20.69 -3.59
C THR A 18 -9.22 -20.28 -4.84
N THR A 19 -9.32 -18.98 -5.10
CA THR A 19 -9.97 -18.44 -6.30
C THR A 19 -9.28 -18.96 -7.57
N GLY A 20 -7.95 -18.93 -7.63
CA GLY A 20 -7.17 -19.44 -8.76
C GLY A 20 -7.41 -20.93 -9.01
N LEU A 21 -7.47 -21.75 -7.95
CA LEU A 21 -7.80 -23.17 -8.06
C LEU A 21 -9.23 -23.39 -8.57
N ILE A 22 -10.21 -22.65 -8.05
CA ILE A 22 -11.62 -22.74 -8.50
C ILE A 22 -11.71 -22.39 -9.98
N ILE A 23 -11.11 -21.27 -10.41
CA ILE A 23 -11.12 -20.86 -11.82
C ILE A 23 -10.46 -21.92 -12.69
N ASN A 24 -9.30 -22.46 -12.28
CA ASN A 24 -8.61 -23.49 -13.03
C ASN A 24 -9.45 -24.77 -13.20
N LEU A 25 -10.20 -25.17 -12.16
CA LEU A 25 -11.10 -26.32 -12.23
C LEU A 25 -12.30 -26.07 -13.16
N PHE A 26 -12.92 -24.89 -13.11
CA PHE A 26 -14.12 -24.56 -13.89
C PHE A 26 -13.81 -24.19 -15.36
N VAL A 27 -12.64 -23.60 -15.64
CA VAL A 27 -12.26 -23.12 -16.98
C VAL A 27 -11.57 -24.21 -17.82
N LYS A 28 -11.27 -25.37 -17.23
CA LYS A 28 -10.52 -26.51 -17.84
C LYS A 28 -11.08 -27.05 -19.17
N ASN A 29 -12.28 -26.63 -19.62
CA ASN A 29 -12.94 -27.23 -20.78
C ASN A 29 -13.53 -26.26 -21.82
N LYS A 30 -13.10 -24.99 -21.87
CA LYS A 30 -13.46 -24.09 -22.99
C LYS A 30 -12.19 -23.54 -23.65
N LYS A 31 -12.26 -23.40 -24.98
CA LYS A 31 -11.23 -22.91 -25.91
C LYS A 31 -10.70 -21.49 -25.61
N PHE A 32 -10.27 -21.22 -24.38
CA PHE A 32 -9.50 -20.03 -24.00
C PHE A 32 -8.03 -20.14 -24.46
N ASN A 33 -7.58 -21.35 -24.80
CA ASN A 33 -6.26 -21.65 -25.37
C ASN A 33 -6.14 -21.36 -26.88
N ALA A 34 -6.83 -20.35 -27.38
CA ALA A 34 -6.30 -19.67 -28.55
C ALA A 34 -5.27 -18.66 -28.01
N PHE A 35 -4.07 -19.15 -27.69
CA PHE A 35 -2.89 -18.31 -27.46
C PHE A 35 -2.59 -17.62 -28.78
N LYS A 36 -3.41 -16.63 -29.15
CA LYS A 36 -3.13 -15.76 -30.27
C LYS A 36 -1.83 -15.10 -29.85
N SER A 37 -0.75 -15.36 -30.58
CA SER A 37 0.55 -14.77 -30.32
C SER A 37 0.38 -13.26 -30.49
N TYR A 38 0.03 -12.58 -29.40
CA TYR A 38 0.12 -11.14 -29.32
C TYR A 38 1.61 -10.88 -29.19
N LYS A 39 2.27 -10.71 -30.34
CA LYS A 39 3.56 -10.05 -30.37
C LYS A 39 3.28 -8.66 -29.79
N PHE A 40 3.62 -8.46 -28.52
CA PHE A 40 4.01 -7.13 -28.10
C PHE A 40 5.04 -6.69 -29.15
N PRO A 41 4.83 -5.56 -29.85
CA PRO A 41 5.92 -4.93 -30.57
C PRO A 41 6.93 -4.54 -29.49
N LEU A 42 7.74 -5.50 -29.09
CA LEU A 42 9.01 -5.24 -28.44
C LEU A 42 9.69 -4.37 -29.46
N HIS A 43 9.80 -3.09 -29.14
CA HIS A 43 10.64 -2.21 -29.92
C HIS A 43 11.99 -2.92 -29.96
N GLU A 44 12.33 -3.47 -31.12
CA GLU A 44 13.67 -3.91 -31.49
C GLU A 44 14.55 -2.66 -31.67
N GLU A 45 14.45 -1.69 -30.76
CA GLU A 45 15.57 -0.80 -30.56
C GLU A 45 16.65 -1.69 -29.97
N GLU A 46 17.55 -2.11 -30.85
CA GLU A 46 18.77 -2.85 -30.59
C GLU A 46 19.75 -2.08 -29.67
N CYS A 47 19.27 -1.25 -28.75
CA CYS A 47 20.10 -0.44 -27.86
C CYS A 47 20.84 -1.27 -26.80
N CYS A 48 20.44 -2.53 -26.57
CA CYS A 48 21.02 -3.41 -25.55
C CYS A 48 21.91 -4.55 -26.09
N LYS A 49 22.14 -4.65 -27.41
CA LYS A 49 23.02 -5.70 -28.00
C LYS A 49 24.53 -5.41 -27.82
N GLY A 50 24.90 -4.62 -26.80
CA GLY A 50 26.26 -4.10 -26.64
C GLY A 50 26.80 -4.07 -25.21
N SER A 51 26.33 -4.91 -24.28
CA SER A 51 27.13 -5.33 -23.10
C SER A 51 26.36 -6.38 -22.29
N ASN A 52 26.54 -7.66 -22.64
CA ASN A 52 26.12 -8.78 -21.77
C ASN A 52 27.14 -9.04 -20.64
N THR A 53 28.05 -8.11 -20.38
CA THR A 53 29.07 -8.26 -19.35
C THR A 53 28.85 -7.20 -18.27
N ILE A 54 28.53 -7.64 -17.06
CA ILE A 54 28.51 -6.79 -15.86
C ILE A 54 29.93 -6.26 -15.63
N ASN A 55 30.31 -5.18 -16.31
CA ASN A 55 31.63 -4.57 -16.19
C ASN A 55 31.61 -3.50 -15.08
N LEU A 56 31.71 -3.98 -13.84
CA LEU A 56 31.78 -3.13 -12.64
C LEU A 56 32.84 -2.02 -12.77
N LYS A 57 33.99 -2.36 -13.36
CA LYS A 57 35.13 -1.44 -13.52
C LYS A 57 34.87 -0.33 -14.54
N GLU A 58 34.14 -0.60 -15.62
CA GLU A 58 33.79 0.43 -16.60
C GLU A 58 32.65 1.32 -16.09
N ASN A 59 31.72 0.74 -15.33
CA ASN A 59 30.61 1.45 -14.70
C ASN A 59 31.08 2.52 -13.70
N PHE A 60 32.14 2.25 -12.93
CA PHE A 60 32.72 3.24 -12.02
C PHE A 60 33.68 4.23 -12.68
N ARG A 61 34.29 3.89 -13.84
CA ARG A 61 35.29 4.74 -14.49
C ARG A 61 34.69 5.96 -15.20
N LYS A 62 33.42 5.88 -15.62
CA LYS A 62 32.64 7.00 -16.16
C LYS A 62 31.26 6.99 -15.49
N ILE A 63 31.18 7.54 -14.28
CA ILE A 63 29.89 7.72 -13.59
C ILE A 63 29.05 8.72 -14.37
N SER A 64 27.87 8.29 -14.82
CA SER A 64 26.87 9.17 -15.40
C SER A 64 26.23 10.06 -14.32
N PHE A 65 25.81 11.27 -14.68
CA PHE A 65 25.15 12.19 -13.74
C PHE A 65 23.93 11.56 -13.01
N PRO A 66 23.02 10.83 -13.70
CA PRO A 66 21.93 10.13 -13.03
C PRO A 66 22.40 9.04 -12.05
N ARG A 67 23.49 8.33 -12.36
CA ARG A 67 24.05 7.34 -11.43
C ARG A 67 24.63 8.03 -10.18
N ALA A 68 25.35 9.13 -10.35
CA ALA A 68 25.91 9.89 -9.23
C ALA A 68 24.83 10.38 -8.26
N ILE A 69 23.77 11.00 -8.78
CA ILE A 69 22.70 11.56 -7.94
C ILE A 69 21.89 10.47 -7.22
N LEU A 70 21.64 9.32 -7.88
CA LEU A 70 20.95 8.19 -7.27
C LEU A 70 21.79 7.51 -6.18
N ILE A 71 23.08 7.28 -6.44
CA ILE A 71 24.00 6.73 -5.43
C ILE A 71 24.11 7.70 -4.25
N PHE A 72 24.33 8.99 -4.52
CA PHE A 72 24.42 10.00 -3.46
C PHE A 72 23.15 10.05 -2.61
N GLY A 73 21.97 10.10 -3.24
CA GLY A 73 20.69 10.10 -2.53
C GLY A 73 20.47 8.86 -1.68
N LEU A 74 20.78 7.67 -2.21
CA LEU A 74 20.69 6.41 -1.46
C LEU A 74 21.68 6.34 -0.30
N LEU A 75 22.91 6.81 -0.49
CA LEU A 75 23.92 6.86 0.59
C LEU A 75 23.51 7.84 1.69
N VAL A 76 22.99 9.02 1.35
CA VAL A 76 22.46 9.98 2.32
C VAL A 76 21.28 9.38 3.09
N PHE A 77 20.37 8.70 2.40
CA PHE A 77 19.24 8.04 3.05
C PHE A 77 19.69 6.94 4.01
N ILE A 78 20.58 6.05 3.57
CA ILE A 78 21.15 4.98 4.41
C ILE A 78 21.88 5.59 5.61
N PHE A 79 22.70 6.62 5.41
CA PHE A 79 23.38 7.33 6.49
C PHE A 79 22.39 7.96 7.49
N GLY A 80 21.28 8.51 7.00
CA GLY A 80 20.20 9.04 7.81
C GLY A 80 19.51 7.99 8.69
N LEU A 81 19.36 6.75 8.19
CA LEU A 81 18.85 5.62 8.99
C LEU A 81 19.80 5.27 10.14
N PHE A 82 21.12 5.27 9.90
CA PHE A 82 22.12 5.02 10.93
C PHE A 82 22.25 6.17 11.95
N SER A 83 22.03 7.40 11.51
CA SER A 83 22.14 8.61 12.34
C SER A 83 20.97 8.81 13.30
N SER A 84 20.07 7.83 13.42
CA SER A 84 18.90 7.84 14.32
C SER A 84 17.88 8.98 14.06
N GLN A 85 18.18 9.96 13.20
CA GLN A 85 17.29 11.09 12.89
C GLN A 85 16.03 10.68 12.12
N LEU A 86 16.10 9.65 11.27
CA LEU A 86 14.94 9.17 10.50
C LEU A 86 14.13 8.09 11.23
N GLY A 87 14.70 7.46 12.26
CA GLY A 87 14.13 6.28 12.92
C GLY A 87 13.27 6.55 14.17
N HIS A 88 13.33 7.76 14.75
CA HIS A 88 12.78 8.04 16.09
C HIS A 88 11.50 8.91 16.13
N HIS A 89 10.85 9.23 15.01
CA HIS A 89 9.68 10.15 15.04
C HIS A 89 8.37 9.66 14.41
N HIS A 90 8.35 8.51 13.74
CA HIS A 90 7.17 8.12 12.95
C HIS A 90 6.05 7.41 13.72
N GLN A 91 6.17 7.20 15.04
CA GLN A 91 5.13 6.50 15.82
C GLN A 91 4.19 7.45 16.59
N HIS A 92 4.57 8.70 16.88
CA HIS A 92 3.78 9.58 17.77
C HIS A 92 3.30 10.91 17.18
N ASP A 93 3.86 11.40 16.06
CA ASP A 93 3.52 12.73 15.56
C ASP A 93 2.41 12.76 14.49
N HIS A 94 2.07 11.63 13.88
CA HIS A 94 0.94 11.56 12.95
C HIS A 94 -0.44 11.63 13.66
N LEU A 95 -0.49 11.57 15.00
CA LEU A 95 -1.71 11.71 15.80
C LEU A 95 -1.93 13.12 16.40
N LYS A 96 -0.95 14.02 16.38
CA LYS A 96 -1.07 15.35 17.00
C LYS A 96 -1.60 16.46 16.08
N ALA A 97 -1.74 16.19 14.78
CA ALA A 97 -2.25 17.16 13.81
C ALA A 97 -3.75 17.01 13.50
N MET A 98 -4.52 16.32 14.36
CA MET A 98 -5.98 16.26 14.29
C MET A 98 -6.61 16.89 15.54
N PRO A 99 -7.70 17.66 15.40
CA PRO A 99 -8.32 18.31 16.53
C PRO A 99 -8.84 17.22 17.47
N THR A 100 -8.34 17.21 18.70
CA THR A 100 -8.92 16.45 19.80
C THR A 100 -10.35 16.94 19.99
N VAL A 101 -11.31 16.11 19.58
CA VAL A 101 -12.71 16.25 19.99
C VAL A 101 -12.70 16.09 21.51
N THR A 102 -12.79 17.22 22.21
CA THR A 102 -13.01 17.25 23.65
C THR A 102 -14.46 16.84 23.86
N ASN A 103 -14.65 15.63 24.40
CA ASN A 103 -15.96 15.21 24.89
C ASN A 103 -16.31 16.10 26.07
N HIS A 104 -17.21 17.06 25.85
CA HIS A 104 -17.80 17.83 26.94
C HIS A 104 -18.89 16.95 27.58
N GLU A 105 -18.50 16.18 28.60
CA GLU A 105 -19.46 15.46 29.44
C GLU A 105 -20.27 16.47 30.25
N ILE A 106 -21.59 16.45 30.02
CA ILE A 106 -22.57 17.20 30.79
C ILE A 106 -22.70 16.50 32.15
N HIS A 107 -22.13 17.10 33.20
CA HIS A 107 -22.37 16.67 34.57
C HIS A 107 -23.80 17.04 34.99
N ALA A 108 -24.66 16.02 35.09
CA ALA A 108 -25.87 16.08 35.89
C ALA A 108 -25.49 16.01 37.38
N GLN A 109 -25.81 17.08 38.10
CA GLN A 109 -25.65 17.23 39.54
C GLN A 109 -26.68 16.36 40.28
N THR A 110 -26.22 15.42 41.10
CA THR A 110 -26.98 14.95 42.27
C THR A 110 -26.01 14.46 43.34
N ASN A 111 -26.01 15.15 44.48
CA ASN A 111 -25.23 14.83 45.68
C ASN A 111 -25.81 13.59 46.38
N LEU A 112 -24.95 12.76 47.00
CA LEU A 112 -25.13 12.27 48.38
C LEU A 112 -23.93 11.38 48.82
N HIS A 113 -23.45 11.67 50.02
CA HIS A 113 -22.36 11.02 50.76
C HIS A 113 -22.51 9.49 50.88
N HIS A 114 -21.39 8.76 50.83
CA HIS A 114 -21.00 7.81 51.90
C HIS A 114 -19.54 7.35 51.73
N ASP A 115 -18.76 7.54 52.80
CA ASP A 115 -17.45 6.96 53.02
C ASP A 115 -17.52 5.44 53.06
N HIS A 116 -16.66 4.73 52.32
CA HIS A 116 -16.07 3.46 52.77
C HIS A 116 -14.75 3.21 52.02
N ALA A 117 -13.69 3.09 52.80
CA ALA A 117 -12.37 2.66 52.37
C ALA A 117 -12.42 1.18 51.95
N GLU A 118 -11.98 0.88 50.74
CA GLU A 118 -11.75 -0.50 50.31
C GLU A 118 -10.51 -0.56 49.40
N ALA A 119 -9.79 -1.67 49.56
CA ALA A 119 -8.38 -1.81 49.32
C ALA A 119 -7.95 -1.57 47.87
N VAL A 120 -6.88 -0.78 47.72
CA VAL A 120 -6.08 -0.67 46.50
C VAL A 120 -5.41 -2.01 46.22
N ALA A 121 -6.10 -2.87 45.47
CA ALA A 121 -5.46 -3.96 44.77
C ALA A 121 -4.68 -3.36 43.60
N GLN A 122 -3.41 -3.04 43.87
CA GLN A 122 -2.39 -2.80 42.85
C GLN A 122 -2.35 -4.01 41.90
N THR A 123 -3.10 -3.94 40.81
CA THR A 123 -2.87 -4.81 39.66
C THR A 123 -1.56 -4.34 39.07
N LYS A 124 -0.54 -5.13 39.38
CA LYS A 124 0.82 -5.05 38.89
C LYS A 124 0.76 -5.04 37.37
N GLU A 125 0.75 -3.85 36.76
CA GLU A 125 1.07 -3.70 35.36
C GLU A 125 2.51 -4.18 35.19
N THR A 126 2.64 -5.44 34.79
CA THR A 126 3.86 -5.95 34.18
C THR A 126 4.01 -5.23 32.86
N HIS A 127 4.55 -4.00 32.92
CA HIS A 127 5.19 -3.38 31.79
C HIS A 127 6.27 -4.34 31.32
N HIS A 128 5.96 -5.09 30.27
CA HIS A 128 6.95 -5.68 29.40
C HIS A 128 7.74 -4.52 28.81
N SER A 129 8.85 -4.19 29.48
CA SER A 129 9.91 -3.35 28.96
C SER A 129 10.64 -4.13 27.87
N ASP A 130 9.98 -4.32 26.73
CA ASP A 130 10.60 -4.83 25.53
C ASP A 130 10.83 -3.66 24.57
N GLU A 131 12.10 -3.56 24.15
CA GLU A 131 12.61 -2.82 23.00
C GLU A 131 13.04 -1.34 23.16
N ASP A 132 14.07 -1.13 23.99
CA ASP A 132 15.15 -0.15 23.68
C ASP A 132 16.08 -0.68 22.56
N SER A 133 15.50 -1.26 21.49
CA SER A 133 16.26 -1.55 20.28
C SER A 133 16.34 -0.27 19.45
N LYS A 134 17.54 0.30 19.37
CA LYS A 134 17.90 1.36 18.42
C LYS A 134 17.51 1.03 16.96
N TRP A 135 17.21 -0.24 16.69
CA TRP A 135 16.80 -0.76 15.38
C TRP A 135 15.40 -1.38 15.43
N ASN A 136 14.41 -0.59 15.04
CA ASN A 136 13.06 -1.06 14.75
C ASN A 136 13.06 -1.90 13.46
N TRP A 137 12.16 -2.88 13.34
CA TRP A 137 11.94 -3.67 12.13
C TRP A 137 11.74 -2.79 10.89
N ILE A 138 11.09 -1.63 11.04
CA ILE A 138 10.90 -0.64 9.97
C ILE A 138 12.26 -0.16 9.44
N ASN A 139 13.19 0.21 10.33
CA ASN A 139 14.53 0.67 9.95
C ASN A 139 15.30 -0.45 9.25
N ILE A 140 15.15 -1.70 9.70
CA ILE A 140 15.77 -2.87 9.07
C ILE A 140 15.22 -3.06 7.65
N THR A 141 13.90 -2.99 7.44
CA THR A 141 13.30 -3.12 6.11
C THR A 141 13.74 -2.02 5.16
N PHE A 142 13.81 -0.76 5.62
CA PHE A 142 14.31 0.34 4.81
C PHE A 142 15.79 0.20 4.49
N LEU A 143 16.60 -0.30 5.43
CA LEU A 143 18.03 -0.54 5.21
C LEU A 143 18.24 -1.61 4.13
N ILE A 144 17.57 -2.76 4.25
CA ILE A 144 17.67 -3.86 3.28
C ILE A 144 17.20 -3.38 1.90
N THR A 145 16.03 -2.74 1.83
CA THR A 145 15.45 -2.26 0.56
C THR A 145 16.35 -1.23 -0.11
N SER A 146 16.91 -0.29 0.65
CA SER A 146 17.82 0.73 0.12
C SER A 146 19.16 0.14 -0.30
N GLY A 147 19.66 -0.88 0.42
CA GLY A 147 20.86 -1.62 0.05
C GLY A 147 20.70 -2.37 -1.27
N VAL A 148 19.56 -3.04 -1.47
CA VAL A 148 19.22 -3.69 -2.74
C VAL A 148 19.09 -2.65 -3.86
N ALA A 149 18.42 -1.54 -3.63
CA ALA A 149 18.32 -0.46 -4.61
C ALA A 149 19.69 0.10 -5.01
N LEU A 150 20.58 0.32 -4.02
CA LEU A 150 21.95 0.78 -4.26
C LEU A 150 22.74 -0.23 -5.10
N LEU A 151 22.63 -1.52 -4.79
CA LEU A 151 23.25 -2.60 -5.56
C LEU A 151 22.76 -2.60 -7.02
N ILE A 152 21.45 -2.45 -7.24
CA ILE A 152 20.87 -2.37 -8.59
C ILE A 152 21.44 -1.17 -9.35
N VAL A 153 21.48 0.02 -8.75
CA VAL A 153 22.01 1.24 -9.39
C VAL A 153 23.48 1.10 -9.77
N ILE A 154 24.26 0.36 -8.98
CA ILE A 154 25.68 0.08 -9.25
C ILE A 154 25.86 -0.93 -10.39
N LEU A 155 25.05 -1.99 -10.42
CA LEU A 155 25.19 -3.10 -11.37
C LEU A 155 24.66 -2.77 -12.77
N VAL A 156 23.56 -2.02 -12.84
CA VAL A 156 22.80 -1.79 -14.07
C VAL A 156 23.54 -0.84 -15.04
N PRO A 157 23.50 -1.07 -16.37
CA PRO A 157 24.19 -0.24 -17.36
C PRO A 157 23.79 1.25 -17.34
N ASN A 158 24.70 2.13 -17.77
CA ASN A 158 24.47 3.59 -17.81
C ASN A 158 23.28 3.98 -18.70
N HIS A 159 23.09 3.30 -19.84
CA HIS A 159 21.98 3.54 -20.76
C HIS A 159 20.62 3.35 -20.06
N PHE A 160 20.47 2.29 -19.27
CA PHE A 160 19.24 2.06 -18.52
C PHE A 160 18.97 3.15 -17.49
N LEU A 161 20.00 3.63 -16.79
CA LEU A 161 19.82 4.71 -15.81
C LEU A 161 19.44 6.05 -16.48
N GLN A 162 20.04 6.36 -17.63
CA GLN A 162 19.81 7.64 -18.32
C GLN A 162 18.48 7.67 -19.10
N GLU A 163 18.24 6.66 -19.94
CA GLU A 163 17.08 6.67 -20.84
C GLU A 163 15.84 6.08 -20.16
N HIS A 164 15.95 4.92 -19.52
CA HIS A 164 14.80 4.24 -18.93
C HIS A 164 14.44 4.78 -17.54
N LEU A 165 15.38 4.85 -16.61
CA LEU A 165 15.06 5.30 -15.25
C LEU A 165 14.86 6.83 -15.19
N TRP A 166 15.83 7.60 -15.69
CA TRP A 166 15.80 9.05 -15.59
C TRP A 166 14.88 9.71 -16.63
N GLY A 167 15.08 9.40 -17.92
CA GLY A 167 14.32 9.97 -19.02
C GLY A 167 12.84 9.55 -19.03
N HIS A 168 12.58 8.26 -18.90
CA HIS A 168 11.21 7.73 -18.97
C HIS A 168 10.49 7.72 -17.61
N VAL A 169 11.06 7.10 -16.57
CA VAL A 169 10.35 6.94 -15.28
C VAL A 169 10.32 8.25 -14.47
N ILE A 170 11.49 8.83 -14.15
CA ILE A 170 11.57 10.02 -13.28
C ILE A 170 10.97 11.24 -13.98
N LYS A 171 11.36 11.56 -15.20
CA LYS A 171 10.81 12.75 -15.89
C LYS A 171 9.39 12.53 -16.41
N GLY A 172 9.06 11.32 -16.86
CA GLY A 172 7.78 11.04 -17.52
C GLY A 172 6.62 10.72 -16.57
N HIS A 173 6.89 9.96 -15.50
CA HIS A 173 5.85 9.38 -14.65
C HIS A 173 5.91 9.83 -13.20
N PHE A 174 7.11 9.97 -12.60
CA PHE A 174 7.25 10.24 -11.16
C PHE A 174 6.46 11.47 -10.71
N LEU A 175 6.60 12.61 -11.39
CA LEU A 175 5.92 13.84 -10.97
C LEU A 175 4.38 13.72 -11.12
N LYS A 176 3.89 13.02 -12.15
CA LYS A 176 2.45 12.81 -12.34
C LYS A 176 1.88 11.95 -11.23
N ILE A 177 2.55 10.83 -10.92
CA ILE A 177 2.14 9.93 -9.83
C ILE A 177 2.20 10.67 -8.49
N PHE A 178 3.28 11.40 -8.22
CA PHE A 178 3.45 12.18 -6.99
C PHE A 178 2.37 13.26 -6.81
N LEU A 179 2.11 14.07 -7.85
CA LEU A 179 1.09 15.11 -7.78
C LEU A 179 -0.30 14.52 -7.63
N TRP A 180 -0.56 13.40 -8.28
CA TRP A 180 -1.84 12.73 -8.18
C TRP A 180 -2.06 12.08 -6.81
N THR A 181 -1.06 11.40 -6.22
CA THR A 181 -1.17 10.88 -4.86
C THR A 181 -1.35 12.03 -3.86
N LEU A 182 -0.52 13.08 -3.94
CA LEU A 182 -0.66 14.27 -3.10
C LEU A 182 -2.06 14.90 -3.25
N GLY A 183 -2.56 15.02 -4.47
CA GLY A 183 -3.91 15.52 -4.75
C GLY A 183 -5.00 14.64 -4.16
N ALA A 184 -4.89 13.31 -4.25
CA ALA A 184 -5.83 12.37 -3.66
C ALA A 184 -5.83 12.44 -2.12
N LEU A 185 -4.65 12.47 -1.49
CA LEU A 185 -4.54 12.64 -0.03
C LEU A 185 -5.12 13.99 0.41
N ALA A 186 -4.79 15.08 -0.30
CA ALA A 186 -5.30 16.41 0.02
C ALA A 186 -6.82 16.47 -0.15
N PHE A 187 -7.35 15.94 -1.25
CA PHE A 187 -8.79 15.86 -1.50
C PHE A 187 -9.50 15.10 -0.39
N ILE A 188 -8.98 13.93 0.02
CA ILE A 188 -9.55 13.17 1.12
C ILE A 188 -9.45 13.94 2.43
N SER A 189 -8.30 14.51 2.76
CA SER A 189 -8.14 15.31 3.98
C SER A 189 -9.15 16.46 4.04
N ILE A 190 -9.42 17.12 2.92
CA ILE A 190 -10.44 18.16 2.81
C ILE A 190 -11.84 17.55 2.96
N LEU A 191 -12.12 16.44 2.26
CA LEU A 191 -13.42 15.77 2.29
C LEU A 191 -13.80 15.30 3.70
N MET A 192 -12.84 14.77 4.46
CA MET A 192 -13.02 14.37 5.86
C MET A 192 -13.48 15.54 6.76
N ASN A 193 -13.11 16.79 6.42
CA ASN A 193 -13.52 17.97 7.20
C ASN A 193 -14.97 18.40 6.94
N TYR A 194 -15.57 17.99 5.82
CA TYR A 194 -16.93 18.37 5.44
C TYR A 194 -17.95 17.24 5.60
N ILE A 195 -17.51 15.98 5.66
CA ILE A 195 -18.40 14.81 5.79
C ILE A 195 -18.13 14.11 7.12
N ASN A 196 -19.15 14.02 7.99
CA ASN A 196 -19.16 13.12 9.15
C ASN A 196 -19.25 11.67 8.66
N LEU A 197 -18.13 11.12 8.21
CA LEU A 197 -18.07 9.78 7.62
C LEU A 197 -18.46 8.71 8.63
N ASN A 198 -18.20 8.90 9.92
CA ASN A 198 -18.54 7.93 10.97
C ASN A 198 -20.05 7.66 11.02
N GLU A 199 -20.90 8.69 11.03
CA GLU A 199 -22.36 8.53 11.01
C GLU A 199 -22.87 7.94 9.69
N TRP A 200 -22.21 8.25 8.57
CA TRP A 200 -22.62 7.75 7.26
C TRP A 200 -22.24 6.28 7.05
N VAL A 201 -21.06 5.87 7.55
CA VAL A 201 -20.59 4.49 7.50
C VAL A 201 -21.45 3.58 8.36
N ASP A 202 -21.79 4.00 9.58
CA ASP A 202 -22.57 3.16 10.50
C ASP A 202 -23.98 2.86 9.98
N ASN A 203 -24.60 3.81 9.29
CA ASN A 203 -25.95 3.66 8.75
C ASN A 203 -26.00 2.89 7.42
N ASN A 204 -24.89 2.78 6.67
CA ASN A 204 -24.90 2.24 5.30
C ASN A 204 -23.67 1.38 4.93
N LYS A 205 -23.23 0.50 5.84
CA LYS A 205 -22.04 -0.37 5.65
C LYS A 205 -22.04 -1.15 4.33
N TYR A 206 -23.20 -1.65 3.89
CA TYR A 206 -23.34 -2.36 2.61
C TYR A 206 -23.22 -1.45 1.39
N PHE A 207 -23.72 -0.22 1.46
CA PHE A 207 -23.52 0.76 0.40
C PHE A 207 -22.03 1.11 0.25
N LEU A 208 -21.35 1.28 1.39
CA LEU A 208 -19.93 1.54 1.41
C LEU A 208 -19.10 0.37 0.85
N LEU A 209 -19.50 -0.87 1.10
CA LEU A 209 -18.90 -2.04 0.47
C LEU A 209 -19.01 -1.98 -1.07
N ILE A 210 -20.20 -1.66 -1.60
CA ILE A 210 -20.40 -1.53 -3.05
C ILE A 210 -19.52 -0.41 -3.61
N LEU A 211 -19.48 0.74 -2.93
CA LEU A 211 -18.65 1.87 -3.32
C LEU A 211 -17.15 1.50 -3.31
N ALA A 212 -16.69 0.77 -2.30
CA ALA A 212 -15.32 0.31 -2.17
C ALA A 212 -14.92 -0.62 -3.33
N VAL A 213 -15.83 -1.54 -3.70
CA VAL A 213 -15.64 -2.43 -4.84
C VAL A 213 -15.61 -1.64 -6.16
N LEU A 214 -16.53 -0.69 -6.36
CA LEU A 214 -16.58 0.13 -7.57
C LEU A 214 -15.32 0.99 -7.73
N ILE A 215 -14.84 1.60 -6.65
CA ILE A 215 -13.61 2.39 -6.66
C ILE A 215 -12.39 1.50 -6.94
N GLY A 216 -12.38 0.26 -6.45
CA GLY A 216 -11.33 -0.72 -6.75
C GLY A 216 -11.23 -1.12 -8.23
N LEU A 217 -12.26 -0.85 -9.05
CA LEU A 217 -12.18 -1.06 -10.50
C LEU A 217 -11.22 -0.09 -11.18
N ILE A 218 -10.96 1.07 -10.57
CA ILE A 218 -10.02 2.07 -11.09
C ILE A 218 -8.60 1.49 -10.99
N PRO A 219 -7.87 1.34 -12.11
CA PRO A 219 -6.53 0.74 -12.12
C PRO A 219 -5.47 1.73 -11.60
N GLU A 220 -5.52 2.07 -10.31
CA GLU A 220 -4.64 3.07 -9.70
C GLU A 220 -4.51 2.92 -8.18
N SER A 221 -3.30 3.13 -7.62
CA SER A 221 -2.97 2.87 -6.20
C SER A 221 -3.54 3.89 -5.20
N GLY A 222 -3.87 5.10 -5.63
CA GLY A 222 -4.34 6.17 -4.73
C GLY A 222 -5.76 5.99 -4.19
N PRO A 223 -6.79 5.59 -4.96
CA PRO A 223 -8.09 5.28 -4.38
C PRO A 223 -8.04 4.20 -3.30
N HIS A 224 -7.08 3.27 -3.37
CA HIS A 224 -6.83 2.30 -2.29
C HIS A 224 -6.51 2.98 -0.98
N LEU A 225 -5.62 3.97 -1.06
CA LEU A 225 -5.03 4.61 0.10
C LEU A 225 -6.12 5.30 0.93
N ILE A 226 -7.18 5.76 0.28
CA ILE A 226 -8.38 6.30 0.91
C ILE A 226 -8.96 5.27 1.90
N PHE A 227 -9.17 4.02 1.47
CA PHE A 227 -9.71 2.97 2.32
C PHE A 227 -8.73 2.54 3.40
N VAL A 228 -7.43 2.50 3.09
CA VAL A 228 -6.38 2.22 4.08
C VAL A 228 -6.41 3.28 5.20
N THR A 229 -6.46 4.56 4.85
CA THR A 229 -6.54 5.66 5.81
C THR A 229 -7.83 5.62 6.62
N LEU A 230 -8.98 5.41 5.98
CA LEU A 230 -10.27 5.30 6.66
C LEU A 230 -10.31 4.13 7.65
N PHE A 231 -9.70 3.00 7.29
CA PHE A 231 -9.62 1.83 8.18
C PHE A 231 -8.73 2.12 9.39
N PHE A 232 -7.58 2.77 9.19
CA PHE A 232 -6.70 3.15 10.29
C PHE A 232 -7.31 4.18 11.24
N ASN A 233 -8.17 5.07 10.72
CA ASN A 233 -8.94 6.00 11.53
C ASN A 233 -10.12 5.34 12.28
N GLY A 234 -10.34 4.03 12.09
CA GLY A 234 -11.47 3.31 12.67
C GLY A 234 -12.81 3.60 12.00
N SER A 235 -12.83 4.39 10.92
CA SER A 235 -14.06 4.80 10.23
C SER A 235 -14.67 3.71 9.37
N ILE A 236 -13.90 2.70 8.93
CA ILE A 236 -14.43 1.55 8.18
C ILE A 236 -13.96 0.21 8.79
N PRO A 237 -14.79 -0.85 8.72
CA PRO A 237 -14.40 -2.18 9.16
C PRO A 237 -13.43 -2.87 8.18
N LEU A 238 -12.70 -3.86 8.70
CA LEU A 238 -11.70 -4.64 7.95
C LEU A 238 -12.28 -5.26 6.66
N GLY A 239 -13.54 -5.71 6.68
CA GLY A 239 -14.20 -6.31 5.52
C GLY A 239 -14.29 -5.39 4.31
N ILE A 240 -14.50 -4.09 4.51
CA ILE A 240 -14.57 -3.10 3.42
C ILE A 240 -13.17 -2.87 2.84
N LEU A 241 -12.15 -2.77 3.69
CA LEU A 241 -10.76 -2.68 3.25
C LEU A 241 -10.36 -3.93 2.46
N LEU A 242 -10.65 -5.13 2.98
CA LEU A 242 -10.36 -6.40 2.30
C LEU A 242 -11.05 -6.49 0.93
N ALA A 243 -12.32 -6.10 0.85
CA ALA A 243 -13.04 -6.08 -0.42
C ALA A 243 -12.36 -5.16 -1.44
N ASN A 244 -11.99 -3.94 -1.04
CA ASN A 244 -11.26 -3.03 -1.92
C ASN A 244 -9.87 -3.58 -2.31
N SER A 245 -9.13 -4.16 -1.37
CA SER A 245 -7.82 -4.80 -1.63
C SER A 245 -7.90 -5.95 -2.65
N ILE A 246 -9.01 -6.70 -2.68
CA ILE A 246 -9.20 -7.80 -3.64
C ILE A 246 -9.54 -7.28 -5.04
N VAL A 247 -10.39 -6.26 -5.14
CA VAL A 247 -10.85 -5.72 -6.44
C VAL A 247 -9.79 -4.85 -7.10
N GLN A 248 -8.98 -4.22 -6.26
CA GLN A 248 -7.93 -3.34 -6.70
C GLN A 248 -6.78 -4.11 -7.36
N ASP A 249 -6.49 -3.74 -8.60
CA ASP A 249 -5.32 -4.24 -9.29
C ASP A 249 -4.17 -3.23 -9.19
N GLY A 250 -2.95 -3.75 -9.19
CA GLY A 250 -1.77 -2.91 -9.41
C GLY A 250 -1.63 -2.50 -10.88
N HIS A 251 -0.54 -1.78 -11.16
CA HIS A 251 -0.17 -1.38 -12.53
C HIS A 251 0.01 -2.57 -13.50
N GLY A 252 0.13 -3.81 -12.99
CA GLY A 252 0.16 -5.05 -13.77
C GLY A 252 -1.14 -5.34 -14.55
N SER A 253 -2.23 -4.65 -14.26
CA SER A 253 -3.47 -4.75 -15.05
C SER A 253 -3.41 -3.96 -16.38
N LEU A 254 -2.51 -2.98 -16.51
CA LEU A 254 -2.35 -2.18 -17.73
C LEU A 254 -1.81 -3.01 -18.92
N PRO A 255 -0.78 -3.87 -18.76
CA PRO A 255 -0.38 -4.81 -19.80
C PRO A 255 -1.53 -5.73 -20.26
N LEU A 256 -2.32 -6.26 -19.31
CA LEU A 256 -3.44 -7.13 -19.65
C LEU A 256 -4.54 -6.38 -20.41
N PHE A 257 -4.79 -5.11 -20.04
CA PHE A 257 -5.72 -4.24 -20.77
C PHE A 257 -5.24 -3.95 -22.19
N ALA A 258 -3.92 -3.73 -22.37
CA ALA A 258 -3.30 -3.52 -23.67
C ALA A 258 -3.32 -4.78 -24.54
N GLU A 259 -3.15 -5.97 -23.95
CA GLU A 259 -3.17 -7.25 -24.67
C GLU A 259 -4.59 -7.67 -25.06
N SER A 260 -5.52 -7.68 -24.10
CA SER A 260 -6.90 -8.13 -24.31
C SER A 260 -7.87 -7.45 -23.35
N LYS A 261 -8.63 -6.49 -23.87
CA LYS A 261 -9.74 -5.84 -23.15
C LYS A 261 -10.73 -6.86 -22.58
N LYS A 262 -10.97 -7.97 -23.29
CA LYS A 262 -11.86 -9.05 -22.83
C LYS A 262 -11.28 -9.75 -21.60
N SER A 263 -10.01 -10.11 -21.64
CA SER A 263 -9.34 -10.78 -20.51
C SER A 263 -9.25 -9.87 -19.29
N PHE A 264 -8.96 -8.58 -19.51
CA PHE A 264 -9.00 -7.56 -18.46
C PHE A 264 -10.39 -7.44 -17.82
N LEU A 265 -11.45 -7.37 -18.62
CA LEU A 265 -12.82 -7.22 -18.10
C LEU A 265 -13.28 -8.47 -17.34
N VAL A 266 -12.92 -9.67 -17.83
CA VAL A 266 -13.20 -10.94 -17.14
C VAL A 266 -12.46 -11.02 -15.81
N MET A 267 -11.17 -10.68 -15.78
CA MET A 267 -10.38 -10.62 -14.54
C MET A 267 -11.01 -9.63 -13.55
N LYS A 268 -11.35 -8.42 -14.00
CA LYS A 268 -12.03 -7.42 -13.16
C LYS A 268 -13.35 -7.92 -12.60
N ALA A 269 -14.17 -8.57 -13.42
CA ALA A 269 -15.44 -9.13 -12.96
C ALA A 269 -15.25 -10.23 -11.91
N ILE A 270 -14.23 -11.08 -12.07
CA ILE A 270 -13.88 -12.11 -11.08
C ILE A 270 -13.44 -11.45 -9.77
N ASN A 271 -12.51 -10.51 -9.81
CA ASN A 271 -12.01 -9.83 -8.62
C ASN A 271 -13.16 -9.08 -7.91
N MET A 272 -14.02 -8.39 -8.67
CA MET A 272 -15.24 -7.72 -8.18
C MET A 272 -16.17 -8.70 -7.45
N LEU A 273 -16.44 -9.87 -8.04
CA LEU A 273 -17.30 -10.88 -7.44
C LEU A 273 -16.71 -11.43 -6.15
N VAL A 274 -15.42 -11.80 -6.16
CA VAL A 274 -14.72 -12.33 -4.99
C VAL A 274 -14.65 -11.28 -3.88
N GLY A 275 -14.31 -10.04 -4.22
CA GLY A 275 -14.27 -8.91 -3.28
C GLY A 275 -15.63 -8.64 -2.63
N LEU A 276 -16.73 -8.68 -3.40
CA LEU A 276 -18.08 -8.55 -2.86
C LEU A 276 -18.44 -9.70 -1.90
N ILE A 277 -18.17 -10.94 -2.29
CA ILE A 277 -18.48 -12.12 -1.46
C ILE A 277 -17.70 -12.06 -0.14
N VAL A 278 -16.38 -11.85 -0.22
CA VAL A 278 -15.50 -11.80 0.95
C VAL A 278 -15.86 -10.60 1.84
N GLY A 279 -16.09 -9.43 1.25
CA GLY A 279 -16.48 -8.24 1.98
C GLY A 279 -17.82 -8.41 2.70
N PHE A 280 -18.82 -9.00 2.03
CA PHE A 280 -20.12 -9.27 2.63
C PHE A 280 -20.03 -10.29 3.77
N LEU A 281 -19.30 -11.39 3.57
CA LEU A 281 -19.08 -12.39 4.62
C LEU A 281 -18.34 -11.79 5.82
N SER A 282 -17.32 -10.98 5.57
CA SER A 282 -16.57 -10.31 6.62
C SER A 282 -17.41 -9.29 7.39
N LEU A 283 -18.31 -8.55 6.72
CA LEU A 283 -19.24 -7.63 7.37
C LEU A 283 -20.33 -8.36 8.15
N TRP A 284 -20.73 -9.55 7.71
CA TRP A 284 -21.74 -10.36 8.39
C TRP A 284 -21.20 -11.03 9.68
N MET A 285 -19.90 -11.28 9.73
CA MET A 285 -19.24 -11.88 10.89
C MET A 285 -18.92 -10.90 12.02
N VAL A 286 -19.02 -9.58 11.77
CA VAL A 286 -18.66 -8.48 12.70
C VAL A 286 -19.93 -7.78 13.18
#